data_AF-A0AAV9ZSR5-F1
#
_entry.id   AF-A0AAV9ZSR5-F1
#
_cell.length_a   1.000
_cell.length_b   1.000
_cell.length_c   1.000
_cell.angle_alpha   90.00
_cell.angle_beta   90.00
_cell.angle_gamma   90.00
#
_symmetry.space_group_name_H-M   'P 1'
#
loop_
_entity.id
_entity.type
_entity.pdbx_description
1 polymer ?
#
loop_
_entity_poly.entity_id
_entity_poly.type
_entity_poly.pdbx_seq_one_letter_code
_entity_poly.pdbx_strand_id
1 'polypeptide(L)'
;MFGRGLLLLSSVLSLAVPLVSGLGVAVSGTLWTATTDGGLVFTVQSTNGNITSMVYNGIQAQDQSKHGQIITCTTSTLTQYYVAQRNTPAIHMAST
;
A
#
# COMPACT_ATOMS: atom_id res chain seq x y z
N MET A 1 28.62 19.98 31.70
CA MET A 1 28.06 20.77 30.58
C MET A 1 28.91 20.56 29.35
N PHE A 2 28.54 19.61 28.47
CA PHE A 2 28.92 19.40 27.06
C PHE A 2 27.94 18.29 26.63
N GLY A 3 26.97 18.41 25.72
CA GLY A 3 26.88 19.19 24.50
C GLY A 3 27.07 18.23 23.32
N ARG A 4 25.98 17.84 22.62
CA ARG A 4 25.81 17.90 21.15
C ARG A 4 24.68 16.98 20.66
N GLY A 5 23.81 17.59 19.86
CA GLY A 5 22.49 17.11 19.48
C GLY A 5 22.47 15.84 18.64
N LEU A 6 21.44 15.06 18.92
CA LEU A 6 20.90 13.96 18.13
C LEU A 6 20.53 14.47 16.72
N LEU A 7 21.29 14.07 15.70
CA LEU A 7 20.93 14.27 14.30
C LEU A 7 19.92 13.18 13.89
N LEU A 8 18.62 13.49 13.98
CA LEU A 8 17.59 12.71 13.30
C LEU A 8 17.56 13.13 11.83
N LEU A 9 18.15 12.29 10.97
CA LEU A 9 18.07 12.42 9.53
C LEU A 9 16.68 11.94 9.06
N SER A 10 15.65 12.79 9.17
CA SER A 10 14.35 12.51 8.56
C SER A 10 14.42 12.84 7.07
N SER A 11 14.88 11.89 6.26
CA SER A 11 14.73 11.95 4.81
C SER A 11 13.31 11.51 4.44
N VAL A 12 12.36 12.45 4.44
CA VAL A 12 11.07 12.24 3.76
C VAL A 12 11.32 12.41 2.26
N LEU A 13 11.70 11.32 1.59
CA LEU A 13 11.62 11.26 0.14
C LEU A 13 10.16 11.02 -0.24
N SER A 14 9.38 12.10 -0.35
CA SER A 14 8.10 12.05 -1.06
C SER A 14 8.39 11.82 -2.54
N LEU A 15 8.42 10.55 -2.96
CA LEU A 15 8.23 10.24 -4.36
C LEU A 15 6.82 10.71 -4.72
N ALA A 16 6.74 11.76 -5.54
CA ALA A 16 5.53 12.07 -6.27
C ALA A 16 5.18 10.83 -7.08
N VAL A 17 4.24 10.02 -6.57
CA VAL A 17 3.70 8.90 -7.33
C VAL A 17 2.99 9.53 -8.53
N PRO A 18 3.25 9.09 -9.76
CA PRO A 18 2.43 9.52 -10.88
C PRO A 18 0.98 9.24 -10.51
N LEU A 19 0.14 10.27 -10.57
CA LEU A 19 -1.30 10.07 -10.65
C LEU A 19 -1.51 9.30 -11.96
N VAL A 20 -1.51 7.96 -11.89
CA VAL A 20 -2.01 7.14 -12.97
C VAL A 20 -3.49 7.45 -12.99
N SER A 21 -3.89 8.40 -13.84
CA SER A 21 -5.29 8.68 -14.10
C SER A 21 -5.87 7.47 -14.80
N GLY A 22 -6.81 6.80 -14.14
CA GLY A 22 -7.43 5.57 -14.62
C GLY A 22 -7.30 4.37 -13.67
N LEU A 23 -8.36 3.56 -13.66
CA LEU A 23 -8.37 2.22 -13.06
C LEU A 23 -7.24 1.37 -13.68
N GLY A 24 -6.40 0.76 -12.85
CA GLY A 24 -5.33 -0.10 -13.34
C GLY A 24 -4.50 -0.75 -12.26
N VAL A 25 -3.60 -1.63 -12.68
CA VAL A 25 -2.60 -2.28 -11.83
C VAL A 25 -1.22 -2.05 -12.43
N ALA A 26 -0.29 -1.54 -11.64
CA ALA A 26 1.12 -1.39 -11.98
C ALA A 26 1.95 -2.37 -11.14
N VAL A 27 2.92 -3.04 -11.75
CA VAL A 27 3.79 -4.01 -11.08
C VAL A 27 5.23 -3.51 -11.10
N SER A 28 5.87 -3.50 -9.94
CA SER A 28 7.29 -3.17 -9.78
C SER A 28 7.95 -4.17 -8.82
N GLY A 29 8.65 -5.16 -9.39
CA GLY A 29 9.21 -6.26 -8.61
C GLY A 29 8.10 -7.02 -7.86
N THR A 30 8.19 -7.03 -6.52
CA THR A 30 7.23 -7.68 -5.63
C THR A 30 6.09 -6.77 -5.17
N LEU A 31 5.99 -5.56 -5.71
CA LEU A 31 4.95 -4.59 -5.36
C LEU A 31 3.92 -4.48 -6.49
N TRP A 32 2.67 -4.74 -6.17
CA TRP A 32 1.52 -4.58 -7.06
C TRP A 32 0.70 -3.39 -6.58
N THR A 33 0.65 -2.33 -7.37
CA THR A 33 -0.07 -1.10 -7.03
C THR A 33 -1.35 -1.00 -7.85
N ALA A 34 -2.49 -0.95 -7.18
CA ALA A 34 -3.79 -0.81 -7.81
C ALA A 34 -4.34 0.61 -7.60
N THR A 35 -4.87 1.20 -8.67
CA THR A 35 -5.50 2.52 -8.67
C THR A 35 -6.99 2.37 -8.89
N THR A 36 -7.80 3.01 -8.05
CA THR A 36 -9.27 2.94 -8.14
C THR A 36 -9.88 4.01 -9.05
N ASP A 37 -9.12 5.04 -9.45
CA ASP A 37 -9.65 6.27 -10.08
C ASP A 37 -10.65 7.06 -9.18
N GLY A 38 -10.91 6.57 -7.96
CA GLY A 38 -11.76 7.21 -6.96
C GLY A 38 -10.99 7.92 -5.84
N GLY A 39 -9.69 8.15 -6.04
CA GLY A 39 -8.81 8.78 -5.05
C GLY A 39 -8.05 7.82 -4.13
N LEU A 40 -8.30 6.50 -4.22
CA LEU A 40 -7.53 5.48 -3.51
C LEU A 40 -6.51 4.80 -4.45
N VAL A 41 -5.26 4.74 -3.99
CA VAL A 41 -4.17 3.92 -4.54
C VAL A 41 -3.65 3.03 -3.42
N PHE A 42 -3.58 1.72 -3.64
CA PHE A 42 -3.05 0.78 -2.65
C PHE A 42 -1.99 -0.13 -3.25
N THR A 43 -1.00 -0.50 -2.44
CA THR A 43 0.11 -1.36 -2.84
C THR A 43 0.12 -2.64 -2.04
N VAL A 44 0.21 -3.78 -2.72
CA VAL A 44 0.29 -5.12 -2.15
C VAL A 44 1.67 -5.71 -2.43
N GLN A 45 2.25 -6.30 -1.40
CA GLN A 45 3.47 -7.09 -1.47
C GLN A 45 3.13 -8.51 -1.94
N SER A 46 3.49 -8.88 -3.17
CA SER A 46 3.11 -10.18 -3.78
C SER A 46 3.71 -11.40 -3.08
N THR A 47 4.80 -11.23 -2.33
CA THR A 47 5.47 -12.33 -1.62
C THR A 47 4.72 -12.82 -0.38
N ASN A 48 3.85 -11.98 0.20
CA ASN A 48 3.12 -12.31 1.43
C ASN A 48 1.68 -11.79 1.46
N GLY A 49 1.25 -11.04 0.44
CA GLY A 49 -0.08 -10.44 0.35
C GLY A 49 -0.28 -9.19 1.21
N ASN A 50 0.75 -8.65 1.87
CA ASN A 50 0.56 -7.49 2.77
C ASN A 50 0.24 -6.23 1.99
N ILE A 51 -0.73 -5.45 2.46
CA ILE A 51 -0.91 -4.07 2.00
C ILE A 51 0.15 -3.19 2.68
N THR A 52 1.06 -2.63 1.89
CA THR A 52 2.19 -1.81 2.35
C THR A 52 1.92 -0.31 2.23
N SER A 53 0.94 0.07 1.41
CA SER A 53 0.53 1.47 1.19
C SER A 53 -0.97 1.56 0.93
N MET A 54 -1.61 2.59 1.49
CA MET A 54 -2.99 2.99 1.19
C MET A 54 -3.04 4.51 1.16
N VAL A 55 -2.90 5.09 -0.02
CA VAL A 55 -2.95 6.54 -0.22
C VAL A 55 -4.35 6.92 -0.66
N TYR A 56 -5.07 7.62 0.20
CA TYR A 56 -6.39 8.18 -0.11
C TYR A 56 -6.28 9.70 -0.21
N ASN A 57 -6.60 10.26 -1.39
CA ASN A 57 -6.50 11.70 -1.67
C ASN A 57 -5.15 12.31 -1.25
N GLY A 58 -4.06 11.58 -1.51
CA GLY A 58 -2.70 12.00 -1.17
C GLY A 58 -2.28 11.76 0.28
N ILE A 59 -3.18 11.27 1.15
CA ILE A 59 -2.86 10.98 2.55
C ILE A 59 -2.58 9.49 2.72
N GLN A 60 -1.40 9.17 3.26
CA GLN A 60 -1.03 7.80 3.59
C GLN A 60 -1.78 7.34 4.85
N ALA A 61 -2.71 6.40 4.68
CA ALA A 61 -3.48 5.80 5.77
C ALA A 61 -2.82 4.56 6.36
N GLN A 62 -1.91 3.92 5.61
CA GLN A 62 -1.19 2.74 6.08
C GLN A 62 0.02 3.14 6.93
N ASP A 63 0.08 2.66 8.18
CA ASP A 63 1.27 2.84 9.03
C ASP A 63 2.50 2.23 8.34
N GLN A 64 3.50 3.08 8.08
CA GLN A 64 4.73 2.70 7.37
C GLN A 64 5.72 1.96 8.26
N SER A 65 5.48 1.93 9.57
CA SER A 65 6.24 1.13 10.54
C SER A 65 5.56 -0.22 10.83
N LYS A 66 4.29 -0.38 10.43
CA LYS A 66 3.47 -1.57 10.67
C LYS A 66 2.66 -1.90 9.42
N HIS A 67 3.18 -2.76 8.56
CA HIS A 67 2.54 -3.15 7.30
C HIS A 67 1.35 -4.10 7.49
N GLY A 68 0.23 -3.57 8.00
CA GLY A 68 -1.10 -4.21 8.06
C GLY A 68 -1.20 -5.48 8.91
N GLN A 69 -2.37 -5.73 9.49
CA GLN A 69 -2.70 -7.08 9.95
C GLN A 69 -3.35 -7.81 8.77
N ILE A 70 -2.68 -8.81 8.21
CA ILE A 70 -3.40 -9.89 7.54
C ILE A 70 -3.89 -10.82 8.65
N ILE A 71 -5.15 -11.26 8.60
CA ILE A 71 -5.54 -12.53 9.20
C ILE A 71 -4.91 -13.61 8.31
N THR A 72 -3.60 -13.84 8.46
CA THR A 72 -2.88 -14.81 7.64
C THR A 72 -3.30 -16.20 8.08
N CYS A 73 -4.20 -16.82 7.34
CA CYS A 73 -4.33 -18.27 7.35
C CYS A 73 -3.33 -18.82 6.33
N THR A 74 -2.14 -19.22 6.80
CA THR A 74 -1.11 -19.84 5.94
C THR A 74 -1.51 -21.28 5.62
N THR A 75 -2.28 -21.47 4.57
CA THR A 75 -2.50 -22.78 3.96
C THR A 75 -2.20 -22.69 2.49
N SER A 76 -1.56 -23.71 1.90
CA SER A 76 -1.25 -23.78 0.46
C SER A 76 -2.48 -23.72 -0.45
N THR A 77 -3.68 -23.79 0.14
CA THR A 77 -4.97 -23.75 -0.55
C THR A 77 -5.62 -22.37 -0.54
N LEU A 78 -5.11 -21.41 0.25
CA LEU A 78 -5.77 -20.11 0.39
C LEU A 78 -5.35 -19.16 -0.73
N THR A 79 -6.32 -18.67 -1.49
CA THR A 79 -6.12 -17.58 -2.45
C THR A 79 -6.80 -16.31 -1.94
N GLN A 80 -6.02 -15.23 -1.76
CA GLN A 80 -6.55 -13.92 -1.39
C GLN A 80 -6.75 -13.05 -2.63
N TYR A 81 -7.94 -12.51 -2.80
CA TYR A 81 -8.28 -11.56 -3.86
C TYR A 81 -8.35 -10.14 -3.30
N TYR A 82 -7.77 -9.21 -4.06
CA TYR A 82 -7.90 -7.76 -3.87
C TYR A 82 -8.47 -7.16 -5.15
N VAL A 83 -9.61 -6.48 -5.06
CA VAL A 83 -10.31 -5.94 -6.23
C VAL A 83 -10.49 -4.43 -6.08
N ALA A 84 -9.87 -3.70 -7.02
CA ALA A 84 -10.11 -2.29 -7.24
C ALA A 84 -11.29 -2.10 -8.21
N GLN A 85 -12.19 -1.18 -7.90
CA GLN A 85 -13.29 -0.81 -8.77
C GLN A 85 -13.18 0.68 -9.14
N ARG A 86 -13.45 1.00 -10.40
CA ARG A 86 -13.41 2.38 -10.91
C ARG A 86 -14.31 3.29 -10.07
N ASN A 87 -13.80 4.47 -9.71
CA ASN A 87 -14.49 5.51 -8.93
C ASN A 87 -14.97 5.07 -7.54
N THR A 88 -14.48 3.93 -7.04
CA THR A 88 -14.85 3.42 -5.71
C THR A 88 -13.60 3.37 -4.84
N PRO A 89 -13.43 4.28 -3.86
CA PRO A 89 -12.24 4.33 -3.02
C PRO A 89 -12.26 3.23 -1.94
N ALA A 90 -12.34 1.98 -2.37
CA ALA A 90 -12.39 0.81 -1.50
C ALA A 90 -11.55 -0.34 -2.05
N ILE A 91 -11.08 -1.19 -1.15
CA ILE A 91 -10.44 -2.47 -1.47
C ILE A 91 -11.47 -3.56 -1.18
N HIS A 92 -12.00 -4.20 -2.21
CA HIS A 92 -12.89 -5.35 -2.03
C HIS A 92 -12.03 -6.60 -1.87
N MET A 93 -12.34 -7.42 -0.86
CA MET A 93 -11.53 -8.59 -0.50
C MET A 93 -12.38 -9.84 -0.45
N ALA A 94 -11.82 -10.95 -0.92
CA ALA A 94 -12.40 -12.29 -0.84
C ALA A 94 -11.29 -13.34 -0.69
N SER A 95 -11.60 -14.47 -0.08
CA SER A 95 -10.71 -15.63 -0.01
C SER A 95 -11.43 -16.91 -0.43
N THR A 96 -10.68 -17.86 -0.97
CA THR A 96 -11.13 -19.23 -1.26
C THR A 96 -10.12 -20.24 -0.78
#